data_AF-A0A969F347-F1
#
_entry.id   AF-A0A969F347-F1
#
_cell.length_a   1.000
_cell.length_b   1.000
_cell.length_c   1.000
_cell.angle_alpha   90.00
_cell.angle_beta   90.00
_cell.angle_gamma   90.00
#
_symmetry.space_group_name_H-M   'P 1'
#
loop_
_entity.id
_entity.type
_entity.pdbx_description
1 polymer ?
#
loop_
_entity_poly.entity_id
_entity_poly.type
_entity_poly.pdbx_seq_one_letter_code
_entity_poly.pdbx_strand_id
1 'polypeptide(L)'
;MSSPLNSTSAGSLLGADRTVVACSVVVPDVVDPTAATADLSLTLLAFFGHETAVVLPLLILLFEISRGWDAQTSKRLFRACLWFIPLLLWLLVWFNVPRTSTRVQINQAETLLQNSAYFAQGTAYSLTWVGGWLRDVQGWNDLVTAVSLSFIALVTAVILQAHCYYRAVLRPLLGVHSAWWRFFASPAAFPWYWIVLTSLPPILILSFGDTINSPRLLTVPGVGIVWLWGNVFVSTWRWAASQPQAQTAVRRWFPRIIGGLLALFCVLLLAQNLRFVSRYMGYHTMMGAAYQEAVQQTVAANEKGGTAVFINLPNELRDHTQTFPLGHEGVMFYVDYLPQPEIIGVQVARPVDMALLRFDDIRPVMPYAYGVMGAGNNWLNIAAKTNSPQIFATRYLTDHIDIVPVGQIDPPLPNTAPLARFVDDSSGDDVNLLDGYVRMEDGQVQVNLIWQKNRLSSPDVNIFVHVINAQGELIAQMDGFAFERTYPIAQWTEGSPFLDIRSMPAPVEDVQVHVGLYNGVTGQRLTAVDANQTIFVDNAVSLPILP
;
A
#
# COMPACT_ATOMS: atom_id res chain seq x y z
N MET A 1 44.97 -2.84 -56.86
CA MET A 1 46.21 -2.59 -56.12
C MET A 1 46.19 -3.45 -54.87
N SER A 2 47.09 -4.43 -54.82
CA SER A 2 47.56 -5.25 -53.67
C SER A 2 46.60 -5.56 -52.50
N SER A 3 46.11 -6.80 -52.47
CA SER A 3 46.00 -7.62 -51.23
C SER A 3 47.40 -8.20 -50.89
N PRO A 4 47.67 -9.02 -49.82
CA PRO A 4 46.81 -9.63 -48.78
C PRO A 4 47.47 -9.56 -47.35
N LEU A 5 46.97 -10.06 -46.21
CA LEU A 5 46.85 -11.45 -45.70
C LEU A 5 46.33 -11.32 -44.23
N ASN A 6 45.19 -11.90 -43.87
CA ASN A 6 45.03 -13.18 -43.15
C ASN A 6 45.99 -13.46 -41.97
N SER A 7 45.42 -13.57 -40.75
CA SER A 7 45.60 -14.77 -39.91
C SER A 7 44.55 -14.86 -38.77
N THR A 8 43.78 -15.93 -38.83
CA THR A 8 43.01 -16.63 -37.79
C THR A 8 43.77 -16.86 -36.48
N SER A 9 43.07 -16.86 -35.33
CA SER A 9 42.71 -18.09 -34.58
C SER A 9 42.48 -17.84 -33.08
N ALA A 10 41.50 -18.57 -32.55
CA ALA A 10 41.14 -18.70 -31.14
C ALA A 10 42.31 -19.07 -30.22
N GLY A 11 42.28 -18.60 -28.97
CA GLY A 11 43.21 -19.04 -27.92
C GLY A 11 43.07 -18.30 -26.59
N SER A 12 42.58 -19.01 -25.58
CA SER A 12 42.77 -18.81 -24.13
C SER A 12 42.32 -17.50 -23.46
N LEU A 13 41.12 -17.52 -22.86
CA LEU A 13 40.79 -16.68 -21.70
C LEU A 13 40.82 -17.54 -20.42
N LEU A 14 42.02 -17.96 -20.05
CA LEU A 14 42.38 -18.35 -18.68
C LEU A 14 43.72 -17.66 -18.38
N GLY A 15 43.64 -16.35 -18.14
CA GLY A 15 44.73 -15.52 -17.66
C GLY A 15 44.18 -14.71 -16.49
N ALA A 16 44.62 -15.07 -15.28
CA ALA A 16 44.25 -14.38 -14.07
C ALA A 16 44.76 -12.93 -14.12
N ASP A 17 43.84 -11.97 -14.07
CA ASP A 17 44.15 -10.65 -13.54
C ASP A 17 43.05 -10.18 -12.59
N ARG A 18 43.47 -10.00 -11.34
CA ARG A 18 42.64 -9.51 -10.25
C ARG A 18 42.48 -8.01 -10.38
N THR A 19 41.51 -7.54 -11.14
CA THR A 19 40.99 -6.18 -10.99
C THR A 19 39.74 -6.23 -10.11
N VAL A 20 39.96 -5.98 -8.82
CA VAL A 20 38.93 -5.48 -7.91
C VAL A 20 38.37 -4.22 -8.56
N VAL A 21 37.10 -4.26 -8.98
CA VAL A 21 36.36 -3.05 -9.35
C VAL A 21 36.16 -2.27 -8.05
N ALA A 22 37.14 -1.44 -7.72
CA ALA A 22 36.97 -0.37 -6.77
C ALA A 22 36.02 0.63 -7.44
N CYS A 23 34.80 0.78 -6.91
CA CYS A 23 34.03 2.00 -7.12
C CYS A 23 34.81 3.15 -6.49
N SER A 24 35.82 3.68 -7.20
CA SER A 24 36.31 5.02 -6.96
C SER A 24 35.20 5.94 -7.42
N VAL A 25 34.53 6.60 -6.48
CA VAL A 25 33.86 7.87 -6.77
C VAL A 25 34.97 8.77 -7.32
N VAL A 26 35.01 8.94 -8.63
CA VAL A 26 35.84 9.96 -9.26
C VAL A 26 35.22 11.27 -8.82
N VAL A 27 35.78 11.89 -7.80
CA VAL A 27 35.54 13.30 -7.51
C VAL A 27 36.22 14.04 -8.66
N PRO A 28 35.48 14.70 -9.57
CA PRO A 28 36.11 15.41 -10.66
C PRO A 28 37.02 16.50 -10.08
N ASP A 29 38.28 16.54 -10.53
CA ASP A 29 39.29 17.52 -10.11
C ASP A 29 38.92 18.98 -10.48
N VAL A 30 37.83 19.16 -11.23
CA VAL A 30 37.23 20.46 -11.53
C VAL A 30 35.72 20.32 -11.35
N VAL A 31 35.20 20.77 -10.20
CA VAL A 31 33.77 20.99 -10.04
C VAL A 31 33.41 22.19 -10.93
N ASP A 32 32.57 21.98 -11.94
CA ASP A 32 32.00 23.08 -12.72
C ASP A 32 31.37 24.08 -11.73
N PRO A 33 31.84 25.34 -11.69
CA PRO A 33 31.36 26.31 -10.70
C PRO A 33 29.85 26.54 -10.80
N THR A 34 29.25 26.35 -11.98
CA THR A 34 27.79 26.47 -12.15
C THR A 34 27.06 25.28 -11.52
N ALA A 35 27.57 24.07 -11.69
CA ALA A 35 27.06 22.87 -11.01
C ALA A 35 27.25 22.97 -9.49
N ALA A 36 28.41 23.46 -9.02
CA ALA A 36 28.67 23.71 -7.60
C ALA A 36 27.68 24.69 -6.98
N THR A 37 27.36 25.78 -7.70
CA THR A 37 26.38 26.77 -7.23
C THR A 37 24.97 26.21 -7.22
N ALA A 38 24.57 25.44 -8.24
CA ALA A 38 23.27 24.80 -8.30
C ALA A 38 23.09 23.78 -7.16
N ASP A 39 24.11 22.95 -6.90
CA ASP A 39 24.13 21.98 -5.80
C ASP A 39 24.04 22.66 -4.43
N LEU A 40 24.77 23.77 -4.23
CA LEU A 40 24.70 24.54 -2.99
C LEU A 40 23.33 25.19 -2.79
N SER A 41 22.75 25.74 -3.85
CA SER A 41 21.40 26.31 -3.83
C SER A 41 20.33 25.25 -3.54
N LEU A 42 20.40 24.08 -4.18
CA LEU A 42 19.53 22.94 -3.89
C LEU A 42 19.67 22.46 -2.46
N THR A 43 20.91 22.38 -1.95
CA THR A 43 21.18 22.00 -0.56
C THR A 43 20.61 23.02 0.44
N LEU A 44 20.71 24.31 0.13
CA LEU A 44 20.11 25.38 0.93
C LEU A 44 18.58 25.36 0.87
N LEU A 45 17.97 25.05 -0.28
CA LEU A 45 16.52 24.90 -0.41
C LEU A 45 16.00 23.66 0.32
N ALA A 46 16.77 22.57 0.33
CA ALA A 46 16.43 21.35 1.06
C ALA A 46 16.26 21.59 2.57
N PHE A 47 16.94 22.60 3.14
CA PHE A 47 16.71 23.02 4.54
C PHE A 47 15.26 23.43 4.83
N PHE A 48 14.57 23.96 3.83
CA PHE A 48 13.18 24.42 3.95
C PHE A 48 12.17 23.36 3.52
N GLY A 49 12.63 22.25 2.94
CA GLY A 49 11.76 21.21 2.38
C GLY A 49 11.45 20.03 3.30
N HIS A 50 12.19 19.83 4.40
CA HIS A 50 11.99 18.68 5.29
C HIS A 50 12.21 19.01 6.77
N GLU A 51 11.35 18.49 7.65
CA GLU A 51 11.34 18.80 9.09
C GLU A 51 12.62 18.38 9.82
N THR A 52 13.28 17.33 9.35
CA THR A 52 14.57 16.86 9.90
C THR A 52 15.77 17.69 9.47
N ALA A 53 15.62 18.69 8.59
CA ALA A 53 16.71 19.59 8.24
C ALA A 53 17.29 20.33 9.46
N VAL A 54 16.49 20.46 10.52
CA VAL A 54 16.90 21.07 11.79
C VAL A 54 18.15 20.42 12.41
N VAL A 55 18.42 19.14 12.13
CA VAL A 55 19.56 18.41 12.69
C VAL A 55 20.80 18.42 11.79
N LEU A 56 20.68 18.91 10.55
CA LEU A 56 21.77 18.88 9.57
C LEU A 56 23.02 19.67 10.00
N PRO A 57 22.92 20.88 10.59
CA PRO A 57 24.11 21.61 11.05
C PRO A 57 24.88 20.84 12.13
N LEU A 58 24.14 20.15 13.02
CA LEU A 58 24.73 19.34 14.08
C LEU A 58 25.41 18.09 13.51
N LEU A 59 24.83 17.46 12.47
CA LEU A 59 25.47 16.35 11.76
C LEU A 59 26.78 16.77 11.08
N ILE A 60 26.79 17.91 10.40
CA ILE A 60 28.01 18.45 9.75
C ILE A 60 29.09 18.74 10.79
N LEU A 61 28.70 19.34 11.92
CA LEU A 61 29.63 19.60 13.03
C LEU A 61 30.22 18.31 13.60
N LEU A 62 29.38 17.30 13.89
CA LEU A 62 29.84 16.00 14.39
C LEU A 62 30.71 15.27 13.38
N PHE A 63 30.43 15.41 12.08
CA PHE A 63 31.26 14.85 11.02
C PHE A 63 32.67 15.43 11.07
N GLU A 64 32.79 16.76 11.14
CA GLU A 64 34.10 17.43 11.19
C GLU A 64 34.87 17.11 12.49
N ILE A 65 34.16 16.99 13.62
CA ILE A 65 34.77 16.54 14.89
C ILE A 65 35.29 15.10 14.76
N SER A 66 34.53 14.21 14.13
CA SER A 66 34.89 12.79 13.98
C SER A 66 36.15 12.56 13.15
N ARG A 67 36.53 13.52 12.28
CA ARG A 67 37.74 13.45 11.44
C ARG A 67 39.04 13.66 12.22
N GLY A 68 38.97 14.01 13.50
CA GLY A 68 40.14 14.26 14.34
C GLY A 68 40.66 15.69 14.22
N TRP A 69 41.59 16.01 15.14
CA TRP A 69 42.12 17.35 15.35
C TRP A 69 43.44 17.53 14.59
N ASP A 70 43.49 18.53 13.71
CA ASP A 70 44.65 18.94 12.92
C ASP A 70 44.75 20.47 12.84
N ALA A 71 45.77 20.98 12.14
CA ALA A 71 45.99 22.41 11.96
C ALA A 71 44.83 23.14 11.23
N GLN A 72 43.95 22.41 10.52
CA GLN A 72 42.82 22.98 9.80
C GLN A 72 41.50 22.85 10.57
N THR A 73 41.45 22.16 11.71
CA THR A 73 40.22 21.89 12.46
C THR A 73 39.43 23.15 12.78
N SER A 74 40.10 24.23 13.22
CA SER A 74 39.42 25.50 13.51
C SER A 74 38.68 26.04 12.27
N LYS A 75 39.30 25.99 11.08
CA LYS A 75 38.68 26.44 9.83
C LYS A 75 37.51 25.53 9.42
N ARG A 76 37.66 24.22 9.59
CA ARG A 76 36.61 23.23 9.28
C ARG A 76 35.40 23.39 10.19
N LEU A 77 35.61 23.53 11.50
CA LEU A 77 34.55 23.77 12.47
C LEU A 77 33.86 25.12 12.23
N PHE A 78 34.63 26.17 11.91
CA PHE A 78 34.03 27.45 11.54
C PHE A 78 33.10 27.32 10.32
N ARG A 79 33.52 26.64 9.26
CA ARG A 79 32.67 26.37 8.09
C ARG A 79 31.47 25.50 8.43
N ALA A 80 31.61 24.51 9.31
CA ALA A 80 30.49 23.71 9.80
C ALA A 80 29.46 24.58 10.55
N CYS A 81 29.93 25.52 11.38
CA CYS A 81 29.06 26.45 12.11
C CYS A 81 28.26 27.38 11.18
N LEU A 82 28.75 27.69 9.97
CA LEU A 82 27.99 28.50 9.01
C LEU A 82 26.66 27.83 8.60
N TRP A 83 26.55 26.50 8.70
CA TRP A 83 25.30 25.78 8.42
C TRP A 83 24.20 26.03 9.46
N PHE A 84 24.50 26.65 10.60
CA PHE A 84 23.46 27.13 11.51
C PHE A 84 22.73 28.38 10.95
N ILE A 85 23.30 29.09 9.98
CA ILE A 85 22.65 30.28 9.39
C ILE A 85 21.34 29.88 8.67
N PRO A 86 21.32 28.91 7.72
CA PRO A 86 20.06 28.43 7.13
C PRO A 86 19.04 27.95 8.16
N LEU A 87 19.49 27.26 9.22
CA LEU A 87 18.61 26.84 10.32
C LEU A 87 17.97 28.03 11.04
N LEU A 88 18.76 29.06 11.37
CA LEU A 88 18.24 30.27 12.03
C LEU A 88 17.25 31.01 11.13
N LEU A 89 17.52 31.08 9.82
CA LEU A 89 16.58 31.63 8.84
C LEU A 89 15.30 30.80 8.74
N TRP A 90 15.41 29.47 8.72
CA TRP A 90 14.26 28.58 8.75
C TRP A 90 13.43 28.76 10.02
N LEU A 91 14.05 28.84 11.19
CA LEU A 91 13.35 29.10 12.45
C LEU A 91 12.64 30.46 12.41
N LEU A 92 13.29 31.49 11.86
CA LEU A 92 12.68 32.81 11.70
C LEU A 92 11.44 32.74 10.80
N VAL A 93 11.52 32.08 9.64
CA VAL A 93 10.35 31.84 8.78
C VAL A 93 9.30 31.02 9.55
N TRP A 94 9.72 29.96 10.23
CA TRP A 94 8.86 29.04 10.92
C TRP A 94 8.02 29.76 11.99
N PHE A 95 8.63 30.61 12.82
CA PHE A 95 7.94 31.37 13.86
C PHE A 95 7.02 32.48 13.32
N ASN A 96 7.25 32.96 12.10
CA ASN A 96 6.49 34.07 11.51
C ASN A 96 5.37 33.62 10.55
N VAL A 97 5.43 32.39 10.01
CA VAL A 97 4.38 31.84 9.15
C VAL A 97 3.19 31.38 10.02
N PRO A 98 1.95 31.85 9.76
CA PRO A 98 0.75 31.42 10.48
C PRO A 98 0.49 29.92 10.34
N ARG A 99 -0.02 29.27 11.40
CA ARG A 99 -0.23 27.82 11.45
C ARG A 99 -1.49 27.47 12.21
N THR A 100 -2.07 26.34 11.83
CA THR A 100 -3.23 25.74 12.50
C THR A 100 -2.88 25.11 13.86
N SER A 101 -1.61 24.76 14.09
CA SER A 101 -1.09 24.29 15.39
C SER A 101 0.24 24.96 15.73
N THR A 102 0.36 25.45 16.97
CA THR A 102 1.53 26.19 17.49
C THR A 102 2.25 25.47 18.64
N ARG A 103 1.73 24.33 19.11
CA ARG A 103 2.28 23.63 20.27
C ARG A 103 3.24 22.52 19.86
N VAL A 104 4.53 22.81 19.94
CA VAL A 104 5.57 21.78 20.02
C VAL A 104 5.70 21.39 21.49
N GLN A 105 5.38 20.15 21.83
CA GLN A 105 5.53 19.62 23.17
C GLN A 105 6.38 18.35 23.13
N ILE A 106 7.24 18.19 24.13
CA ILE A 106 7.94 16.92 24.34
C ILE A 106 6.92 15.95 24.91
N ASN A 107 6.81 14.78 24.27
CA ASN A 107 5.87 13.77 24.69
C ASN A 107 6.22 13.15 26.05
N GLN A 108 5.22 12.51 26.67
CA GLN A 108 5.38 11.74 27.90
C GLN A 108 6.30 10.53 27.73
N ALA A 109 6.84 10.04 28.84
CA ALA A 109 7.83 8.96 28.86
C ALA A 109 7.38 7.68 28.12
N GLU A 110 6.09 7.33 28.20
CA GLU A 110 5.52 6.19 27.48
C GLU A 110 5.64 6.35 25.96
N THR A 111 5.20 7.49 25.44
CA THR A 111 5.27 7.79 23.99
C THR A 111 6.72 7.89 23.52
N LEU A 112 7.62 8.47 24.33
CA LEU A 112 9.05 8.47 24.03
C LEU A 112 9.62 7.05 23.93
N LEU A 113 9.21 6.14 24.83
CA LEU A 113 9.61 4.73 24.80
C LEU A 113 9.07 4.03 23.55
N GLN A 114 7.79 4.21 23.24
CA GLN A 114 7.13 3.61 22.07
C GLN A 114 7.76 4.09 20.76
N ASN A 115 7.95 5.40 20.60
CA ASN A 115 8.64 5.97 19.45
C ASN A 115 10.08 5.45 19.35
N SER A 116 10.82 5.43 20.47
CA SER A 116 12.19 4.90 20.49
C SER A 116 12.24 3.43 20.09
N ALA A 117 11.28 2.61 20.51
CA ALA A 117 11.20 1.20 20.13
C ALA A 117 10.95 1.04 18.62
N TYR A 118 10.08 1.87 18.03
CA TYR A 118 9.82 1.88 16.59
C TYR A 118 11.08 2.22 15.77
N PHE A 119 11.80 3.29 16.13
CA PHE A 119 13.04 3.66 15.44
C PHE A 119 14.18 2.66 15.70
N ALA A 120 14.27 2.08 16.90
CA ALA A 120 15.22 1.01 17.21
C ALA A 120 14.94 -0.23 16.34
N GLN A 121 13.66 -0.58 16.15
CA GLN A 121 13.26 -1.68 15.28
C GLN A 121 13.70 -1.46 13.83
N GLY A 122 13.45 -0.26 13.29
CA GLY A 122 13.89 0.10 11.94
C GLY A 122 15.42 0.10 11.82
N THR A 123 16.13 0.57 12.83
CA THR A 123 17.61 0.53 12.86
C THR A 123 18.13 -0.92 12.86
N ALA A 124 17.42 -1.80 13.55
CA ALA A 124 17.72 -3.22 13.67
C ALA A 124 16.98 -4.09 12.64
N TYR A 125 16.55 -3.53 11.50
CA TYR A 125 15.77 -4.24 10.47
C TYR A 125 16.36 -5.57 10.02
N SER A 126 17.68 -5.74 10.17
CA SER A 126 18.43 -6.93 9.81
C SER A 126 18.05 -8.18 10.62
N LEU A 127 17.48 -8.00 11.81
CA LEU A 127 17.01 -9.07 12.70
C LEU A 127 15.52 -8.95 13.06
N THR A 128 14.97 -7.73 13.09
CA THR A 128 13.62 -7.50 13.64
C THR A 128 12.48 -8.05 12.78
N TRP A 129 12.73 -8.38 11.51
CA TRP A 129 11.79 -9.09 10.64
C TRP A 129 11.47 -10.53 11.13
N VAL A 130 12.31 -11.12 11.97
CA VAL A 130 12.01 -12.39 12.66
C VAL A 130 10.92 -12.19 13.73
N GLY A 131 10.71 -10.94 14.15
CA GLY A 131 9.75 -10.58 15.19
C GLY A 131 8.31 -10.88 14.79
N GLY A 132 7.92 -10.69 13.52
CA GLY A 132 6.58 -11.06 13.04
C GLY A 132 6.31 -12.56 13.25
N TRP A 133 7.28 -13.41 12.92
CA TRP A 133 7.19 -14.86 13.17
C TRP A 133 7.12 -15.20 14.67
N LEU A 134 7.92 -14.55 15.52
CA LEU A 134 7.86 -14.77 16.98
C LEU A 134 6.51 -14.38 17.55
N ARG A 135 5.93 -13.27 17.10
CA ARG A 135 4.57 -12.86 17.47
C ARG A 135 3.54 -13.89 17.02
N ASP A 136 3.54 -14.23 15.74
CA ASP A 136 2.48 -15.03 15.12
C ASP A 136 2.50 -16.50 15.59
N VAL A 137 3.69 -17.06 15.86
CA VAL A 137 3.85 -18.48 16.25
C VAL A 137 3.97 -18.67 17.76
N GLN A 138 4.66 -17.76 18.46
CA GLN A 138 4.92 -17.91 19.90
C GLN A 138 4.06 -16.98 20.76
N GLY A 139 3.24 -16.10 20.15
CA GLY A 139 2.36 -15.19 20.87
C GLY A 139 3.10 -14.09 21.65
N TRP A 140 4.32 -13.75 21.24
CA TRP A 140 5.11 -12.72 21.93
C TRP A 140 4.50 -11.33 21.74
N ASN A 141 4.59 -10.49 22.77
CA ASN A 141 4.15 -9.10 22.69
C ASN A 141 5.01 -8.28 21.70
N ASP A 142 4.36 -7.45 20.89
CA ASP A 142 4.99 -6.70 19.80
C ASP A 142 6.11 -5.78 20.28
N LEU A 143 5.83 -4.98 21.31
CA LEU A 143 6.78 -4.03 21.87
C LEU A 143 7.98 -4.75 22.50
N VAL A 144 7.73 -5.81 23.27
CA VAL A 144 8.80 -6.62 23.89
C VAL A 144 9.68 -7.27 22.83
N THR A 145 9.07 -7.81 21.78
CA THR A 145 9.78 -8.45 20.65
C THR A 145 10.65 -7.44 19.92
N ALA A 146 10.07 -6.28 19.56
CA ALA A 146 10.79 -5.21 18.88
C ALA A 146 11.99 -4.71 19.70
N VAL A 147 11.79 -4.42 20.99
CA VAL A 147 12.86 -3.93 21.87
C VAL A 147 13.95 -4.98 22.06
N SER A 148 13.59 -6.24 22.28
CA SER A 148 14.55 -7.32 22.54
C SER A 148 15.43 -7.61 21.32
N LEU A 149 14.81 -7.77 20.14
CA LEU A 149 15.55 -8.00 18.89
C LEU A 149 16.41 -6.79 18.52
N SER A 150 15.89 -5.57 18.72
CA SER A 150 16.66 -4.36 18.49
C SER A 150 17.86 -4.26 19.41
N PHE A 151 17.69 -4.54 20.71
CA PHE A 151 18.78 -4.54 21.67
C PHE A 151 19.86 -5.55 21.28
N ILE A 152 19.49 -6.79 20.96
CA ILE A 152 20.44 -7.83 20.55
C ILE A 152 21.21 -7.39 19.29
N ALA A 153 20.52 -6.92 18.26
CA ALA A 153 21.14 -6.53 17.00
C ALA A 153 22.08 -5.32 17.16
N LEU A 154 21.63 -4.27 17.84
CA LEU A 154 22.38 -3.03 17.99
C LEU A 154 23.58 -3.19 18.94
N VAL A 155 23.43 -3.92 20.05
CA VAL A 155 24.57 -4.22 20.94
C VAL A 155 25.61 -5.07 20.20
N THR A 156 25.19 -6.06 19.43
CA THR A 156 26.10 -6.87 18.60
C THR A 156 26.84 -6.00 17.58
N ALA A 157 26.14 -5.07 16.91
CA ALA A 157 26.73 -4.14 15.96
C ALA A 157 27.80 -3.24 16.62
N VAL A 158 27.50 -2.66 17.79
CA VAL A 158 28.46 -1.85 18.56
C VAL A 158 29.69 -2.67 18.95
N ILE A 159 29.50 -3.88 19.50
CA ILE A 159 30.59 -4.76 19.92
C ILE A 159 31.49 -5.11 18.73
N LEU A 160 30.91 -5.52 17.60
CA LEU A 160 31.67 -5.88 16.40
C LEU A 160 32.45 -4.69 15.85
N GLN A 161 31.82 -3.52 15.72
CA GLN A 161 32.48 -2.33 15.22
C GLN A 161 33.59 -1.85 16.16
N ALA A 162 33.33 -1.76 17.46
CA ALA A 162 34.31 -1.35 18.45
C ALA A 162 35.49 -2.33 18.51
N HIS A 163 35.23 -3.64 18.47
CA HIS A 163 36.27 -4.67 18.44
C HIS A 163 37.14 -4.58 17.18
N CYS A 164 36.52 -4.48 16.01
CA CYS A 164 37.23 -4.40 14.73
C CYS A 164 38.01 -3.09 14.63
N TYR A 165 37.43 -1.97 15.05
CA TYR A 165 38.11 -0.67 15.08
C TYR A 165 39.32 -0.68 16.03
N TYR A 166 39.15 -1.22 17.24
CA TYR A 166 40.25 -1.36 18.19
C TYR A 166 41.39 -2.19 17.61
N ARG A 167 41.09 -3.33 16.98
CA ARG A 167 42.10 -4.22 16.38
C ARG A 167 42.80 -3.59 15.18
N ALA A 168 42.05 -2.94 14.30
CA ALA A 168 42.57 -2.43 13.03
C ALA A 168 43.29 -1.08 13.18
N VAL A 169 42.82 -0.22 14.09
CA VAL A 169 43.26 1.18 14.18
C VAL A 169 43.96 1.48 15.50
N LEU A 170 43.34 1.16 16.65
CA LEU A 170 43.86 1.60 17.96
C LEU A 170 45.04 0.75 18.46
N ARG A 171 44.98 -0.58 18.32
CA ARG A 171 46.00 -1.51 18.82
C ARG A 171 47.39 -1.25 18.21
N PRO A 172 47.54 -1.01 16.89
CA PRO A 172 48.83 -0.68 16.30
C PRO A 172 49.40 0.67 16.77
N LEU A 173 48.53 1.63 17.08
CA LEU A 173 48.94 3.00 17.42
C LEU A 173 49.25 3.20 18.91
N LEU A 174 48.57 2.49 19.82
CA LEU A 174 48.46 2.89 21.23
C LEU A 174 48.69 1.77 22.26
N GLY A 175 48.95 0.54 21.82
CA GLY A 175 49.10 -0.61 22.74
C GLY A 175 47.77 -1.07 23.37
N VAL A 176 47.85 -1.94 24.39
CA VAL A 176 46.70 -2.74 24.88
C VAL A 176 45.65 -1.92 25.68
N HIS A 177 46.01 -0.74 26.19
CA HIS A 177 45.28 -0.11 27.29
C HIS A 177 44.33 1.06 26.94
N SER A 178 44.18 1.48 25.67
CA SER A 178 43.32 2.65 25.34
C SER A 178 41.90 2.29 24.87
N ALA A 179 41.00 2.31 25.85
CA ALA A 179 39.59 2.69 25.88
C ALA A 179 38.70 2.73 24.60
N TRP A 180 37.71 1.84 24.63
CA TRP A 180 36.51 1.72 23.81
C TRP A 180 35.75 3.03 23.52
N TRP A 181 35.80 4.05 24.40
CA TRP A 181 35.14 5.34 24.16
C TRP A 181 35.69 6.12 22.96
N ARG A 182 36.93 5.82 22.52
CA ARG A 182 37.53 6.42 21.32
C ARG A 182 36.85 5.99 20.02
N PHE A 183 36.05 4.92 20.04
CA PHE A 183 35.17 4.56 18.92
C PHE A 183 34.17 5.69 18.64
N PHE A 184 33.55 6.26 19.67
CA PHE A 184 32.57 7.33 19.51
C PHE A 184 33.22 8.59 18.92
N ALA A 185 34.46 8.90 19.29
CA ALA A 185 35.20 10.01 18.68
C ALA A 185 35.70 9.74 17.24
N SER A 186 35.41 8.57 16.65
CA SER A 186 35.92 8.17 15.33
C SER A 186 34.89 8.33 14.21
N PRO A 187 35.33 8.41 12.93
CA PRO A 187 34.40 8.40 11.80
C PRO A 187 33.53 7.15 11.73
N ALA A 188 33.97 6.03 12.34
CA ALA A 188 33.21 4.78 12.36
C ALA A 188 31.93 4.87 13.21
N ALA A 189 31.85 5.82 14.14
CA ALA A 189 30.63 6.07 14.92
C ALA A 189 29.63 7.01 14.22
N PHE A 190 30.02 7.66 13.12
CA PHE A 190 29.17 8.62 12.43
C PHE A 190 27.80 8.07 11.98
N PRO A 191 27.65 6.80 11.52
CA PRO A 191 26.33 6.23 11.24
C PRO A 191 25.38 6.27 12.44
N TRP A 192 25.91 6.07 13.66
CA TRP A 192 25.12 6.16 14.89
C TRP A 192 24.65 7.58 15.16
N TYR A 193 25.52 8.58 14.95
CA TYR A 193 25.15 9.99 15.05
C TYR A 193 24.07 10.36 14.04
N TRP A 194 24.18 9.87 12.81
CA TRP A 194 23.16 10.04 11.79
C TRP A 194 21.81 9.49 12.25
N ILE A 195 21.76 8.22 12.66
CA ILE A 195 20.53 7.55 13.08
C ILE A 195 19.90 8.29 14.26
N VAL A 196 20.67 8.57 15.31
CA VAL A 196 20.16 9.20 16.53
C VAL A 196 19.63 10.59 16.23
N LEU A 197 20.41 11.44 15.56
CA LEU A 197 19.98 12.82 15.32
C LEU A 197 18.79 12.90 14.37
N THR A 198 18.73 12.07 13.34
CA THR A 198 17.61 12.11 12.38
C THR A 198 16.33 11.48 12.94
N SER A 199 16.44 10.56 13.90
CA SER A 199 15.29 9.96 14.58
C SER A 199 14.80 10.80 15.78
N LEU A 200 15.66 11.64 16.36
CA LEU A 200 15.34 12.34 17.60
C LEU A 200 14.14 13.31 17.49
N PRO A 201 14.01 14.16 16.45
CA PRO A 201 12.86 15.06 16.34
C PRO A 201 11.50 14.33 16.34
N PRO A 202 11.25 13.32 15.49
CA PRO A 202 9.98 12.60 15.52
C PRO A 202 9.78 11.84 16.84
N ILE A 203 10.83 11.27 17.43
CA ILE A 203 10.74 10.61 18.75
C ILE A 203 10.21 11.56 19.82
N LEU A 204 10.74 12.79 19.86
CA LEU A 204 10.42 13.76 20.90
C LEU A 204 9.04 14.42 20.72
N ILE A 205 8.66 14.70 19.46
CA ILE A 205 7.57 15.62 19.14
C ILE A 205 6.29 14.90 18.68
N LEU A 206 6.39 13.81 17.93
CA LEU A 206 5.22 13.16 17.34
C LEU A 206 4.52 12.22 18.32
N SER A 207 3.19 12.15 18.20
CA SER A 207 2.44 11.11 18.90
C SER A 207 2.88 9.72 18.42
N PHE A 208 2.64 8.69 19.23
CA PHE A 208 2.95 7.33 18.79
C PHE A 208 2.11 6.91 17.58
N GLY A 209 0.84 7.35 17.51
CA GLY A 209 -0.04 7.11 16.38
C GLY A 209 0.52 7.69 15.07
N ASP A 210 1.02 8.92 15.10
CA ASP A 210 1.64 9.53 13.91
C ASP A 210 2.93 8.80 13.51
N THR A 211 3.70 8.35 14.50
CA THR A 211 4.97 7.65 14.30
C THR A 211 4.78 6.26 13.70
N ILE A 212 3.91 5.44 14.29
CA ILE A 212 3.68 4.05 13.87
C ILE A 212 3.00 3.96 12.49
N ASN A 213 2.19 4.97 12.13
CA ASN A 213 1.51 5.04 10.84
C ASN A 213 2.36 5.71 9.73
N SER A 214 3.55 6.22 10.06
CA SER A 214 4.39 6.97 9.10
C SER A 214 5.73 6.26 8.86
N PRO A 215 5.76 5.13 8.11
CA PRO A 215 7.01 4.45 7.76
C PRO A 215 8.01 5.35 7.02
N ARG A 216 7.52 6.39 6.33
CA ARG A 216 8.35 7.44 5.70
C ARG A 216 9.32 8.13 6.67
N LEU A 217 9.05 8.14 7.98
CA LEU A 217 9.96 8.71 8.98
C LEU A 217 11.29 7.94 9.06
N LEU A 218 11.33 6.68 8.63
CA LEU A 218 12.54 5.86 8.59
C LEU A 218 13.42 6.15 7.35
N THR A 219 12.94 6.91 6.36
CA THR A 219 13.69 7.19 5.12
C THR A 219 15.00 7.95 5.40
N VAL A 220 14.95 8.99 6.24
CA VAL A 220 16.13 9.81 6.56
C VAL A 220 17.12 9.06 7.48
N PRO A 221 16.69 8.41 8.58
CA PRO A 221 17.56 7.51 9.34
C PRO A 221 18.12 6.36 8.50
N GLY A 222 17.37 5.90 7.49
CA GLY A 222 17.72 4.82 6.57
C GLY A 222 19.12 4.93 5.98
N VAL A 223 19.58 6.14 5.66
CA VAL A 223 20.95 6.40 5.17
C VAL A 223 21.99 5.95 6.20
N GLY A 224 21.81 6.35 7.47
CA GLY A 224 22.67 5.94 8.57
C GLY A 224 22.55 4.44 8.89
N ILE A 225 21.36 3.86 8.74
CA ILE A 225 21.10 2.43 8.96
C ILE A 225 21.86 1.57 7.93
N VAL A 226 21.77 1.91 6.65
CA VAL A 226 22.51 1.20 5.58
C VAL A 226 24.02 1.33 5.79
N TRP A 227 24.50 2.53 6.11
CA TRP A 227 25.91 2.76 6.41
C TRP A 227 26.37 1.97 7.63
N LEU A 228 25.57 1.93 8.70
CA LEU A 228 25.85 1.17 9.91
C LEU A 228 26.08 -0.31 9.59
N TRP A 229 25.12 -0.95 8.93
CA TRP A 229 25.18 -2.39 8.63
C TRP A 229 26.24 -2.71 7.58
N GLY A 230 26.48 -1.83 6.61
CA GLY A 230 27.62 -1.93 5.69
C GLY A 230 28.95 -1.93 6.43
N ASN A 231 29.13 -1.05 7.42
CA ASN A 231 30.32 -1.03 8.27
C ASN A 231 30.44 -2.30 9.12
N VAL A 232 29.36 -2.79 9.73
CA VAL A 232 29.37 -4.06 10.48
C VAL A 232 29.85 -5.21 9.58
N PHE A 233 29.29 -5.32 8.37
CA PHE A 233 29.66 -6.37 7.42
C PHE A 233 31.14 -6.29 7.02
N VAL A 234 31.59 -5.12 6.52
CA VAL A 234 32.96 -4.93 6.02
C VAL A 234 33.98 -5.13 7.14
N SER A 235 33.71 -4.59 8.33
CA SER A 235 34.62 -4.71 9.47
C SER A 235 34.74 -6.16 9.95
N THR A 236 33.62 -6.89 10.03
CA THR A 236 33.60 -8.31 10.41
C THR A 236 34.30 -9.17 9.38
N TRP A 237 34.06 -8.93 8.09
CA TRP A 237 34.74 -9.63 7.00
C TRP A 237 36.26 -9.42 7.05
N ARG A 238 36.71 -8.15 7.13
CA ARG A 238 38.14 -7.81 7.21
C ARG A 238 38.80 -8.42 8.44
N TRP A 239 38.13 -8.36 9.59
CA TRP A 239 38.61 -8.99 10.81
C TRP A 239 38.80 -10.50 10.64
N ALA A 240 37.79 -11.20 10.10
CA ALA A 240 37.86 -12.63 9.85
C ALA A 240 39.00 -12.99 8.87
N ALA A 241 39.15 -12.23 7.79
CA ALA A 241 40.19 -12.42 6.79
C ALA A 241 41.61 -12.11 7.31
N SER A 242 41.74 -11.21 8.28
CA SER A 242 43.02 -10.80 8.88
C SER A 242 43.59 -11.79 9.91
N GLN A 243 42.85 -12.85 10.25
CA GLN A 243 43.31 -13.82 11.25
C GLN A 243 44.53 -14.60 10.72
N PRO A 244 45.62 -14.75 11.52
CA PRO A 244 46.80 -15.50 11.10
C PRO A 244 46.42 -16.94 10.74
N GLN A 245 47.05 -17.47 9.69
CA GLN A 245 46.87 -18.86 9.28
C GLN A 245 47.39 -19.78 10.39
N ALA A 246 46.49 -20.33 11.20
CA ALA A 246 46.84 -21.10 12.38
C ALA A 246 47.02 -22.59 12.07
N GLN A 247 47.86 -23.26 12.87
CA GLN A 247 48.21 -24.68 12.70
C GLN A 247 47.05 -25.65 13.00
N THR A 248 46.03 -25.23 13.76
CA THR A 248 44.88 -26.08 14.09
C THR A 248 43.79 -26.04 13.02
N ALA A 249 43.22 -27.21 12.70
CA ALA A 249 42.21 -27.38 11.66
C ALA A 249 41.01 -26.42 11.83
N VAL A 250 40.49 -26.27 13.05
CA VAL A 250 39.35 -25.38 13.36
C VAL A 250 39.63 -23.92 13.00
N ARG A 251 40.83 -23.42 13.34
CA ARG A 251 41.20 -22.01 13.14
C ARG A 251 41.59 -21.71 11.68
N ARG A 252 41.91 -22.75 10.89
CA ARG A 252 42.10 -22.67 9.43
C ARG A 252 40.79 -22.44 8.66
N TRP A 253 39.68 -23.02 9.13
CA TRP A 253 38.37 -22.85 8.49
C TRP A 253 37.62 -21.62 8.97
N PHE A 254 38.02 -21.02 10.09
CA PHE A 254 37.34 -19.89 10.72
C PHE A 254 36.98 -18.73 9.75
N PRO A 255 37.90 -18.19 8.92
CA PRO A 255 37.54 -17.11 7.99
C PRO A 255 36.52 -17.54 6.93
N ARG A 256 36.57 -18.80 6.49
CA ARG A 256 35.63 -19.36 5.52
C ARG A 256 34.25 -19.59 6.13
N ILE A 257 34.20 -20.04 7.39
CA ILE A 257 32.95 -20.22 8.12
C ILE A 257 32.27 -18.86 8.33
N ILE A 258 33.00 -17.88 8.87
CA ILE A 258 32.46 -16.53 9.08
C ILE A 258 32.04 -15.90 7.75
N GLY A 259 32.86 -16.02 6.70
CA GLY A 259 32.51 -15.55 5.36
C GLY A 259 31.25 -16.22 4.80
N GLY A 260 31.10 -17.53 4.99
CA GLY A 260 29.91 -18.29 4.61
C GLY A 260 28.66 -17.87 5.39
N LEU A 261 28.78 -17.64 6.70
CA LEU A 261 27.67 -17.15 7.54
C LEU A 261 27.25 -15.74 7.14
N LEU A 262 28.20 -14.84 6.87
CA LEU A 262 27.91 -13.49 6.39
C LEU A 262 27.24 -13.52 5.01
N ALA A 263 27.71 -14.38 4.10
CA ALA A 263 27.09 -14.55 2.79
C ALA A 263 25.66 -15.09 2.91
N LEU A 264 25.43 -16.12 3.75
CA LEU A 264 24.11 -16.65 4.02
C LEU A 264 23.18 -15.58 4.62
N PHE A 265 23.68 -14.81 5.58
CA PHE A 265 22.93 -13.69 6.18
C PHE A 265 22.53 -12.65 5.13
N CYS A 266 23.44 -12.26 4.25
CA CYS A 266 23.13 -11.35 3.14
C CYS A 266 22.11 -11.93 2.17
N VAL A 267 22.20 -13.22 1.84
CA VAL A 267 21.22 -13.91 0.98
C VAL A 267 19.84 -13.92 1.63
N LEU A 268 19.74 -14.29 2.91
CA LEU A 268 18.48 -14.29 3.65
C LEU A 268 17.88 -12.89 3.74
N LEU A 269 18.70 -11.88 4.08
CA LEU A 269 18.26 -10.50 4.16
C LEU A 269 17.76 -9.98 2.80
N LEU A 270 18.50 -10.26 1.72
CA LEU A 270 18.12 -9.86 0.38
C LEU A 270 16.83 -10.57 -0.07
N ALA A 271 16.74 -11.88 0.14
CA ALA A 271 15.54 -12.66 -0.18
C ALA A 271 14.31 -12.13 0.56
N GLN A 272 14.45 -11.80 1.85
CA GLN A 272 13.38 -11.24 2.65
C GLN A 272 12.94 -9.86 2.14
N ASN A 273 13.89 -8.96 1.82
CA ASN A 273 13.58 -7.64 1.28
C ASN A 273 12.94 -7.71 -0.12
N LEU A 274 13.45 -8.57 -1.00
CA LEU A 274 12.86 -8.77 -2.32
C LEU A 274 11.44 -9.33 -2.22
N ARG A 275 11.19 -10.28 -1.33
CA ARG A 275 9.85 -10.83 -1.07
C ARG A 275 8.92 -9.75 -0.53
N PHE A 276 9.36 -8.97 0.46
CA PHE A 276 8.60 -7.88 1.05
C PHE A 276 8.21 -6.85 -0.03
N VAL A 277 9.19 -6.31 -0.77
CA VAL A 277 8.94 -5.31 -1.80
C VAL A 277 8.06 -5.86 -2.92
N SER A 278 8.34 -7.06 -3.43
CA SER A 278 7.54 -7.67 -4.50
C SER A 278 6.09 -7.88 -4.08
N ARG A 279 5.83 -8.25 -2.82
CA ARG A 279 4.48 -8.45 -2.29
C ARG A 279 3.67 -7.16 -2.30
N TYR A 280 4.21 -6.08 -1.71
CA TYR A 280 3.49 -4.80 -1.65
C TYR A 280 3.45 -4.09 -3.01
N MET A 281 4.42 -4.31 -3.91
CA MET A 281 4.30 -3.84 -5.30
C MET A 281 3.20 -4.58 -6.06
N GLY A 282 2.93 -5.85 -5.75
CA GLY A 282 1.75 -6.56 -6.24
C GLY A 282 0.46 -5.87 -5.84
N TYR A 283 0.28 -5.60 -4.53
CA TYR A 283 -0.88 -4.85 -4.04
C TYR A 283 -1.02 -3.46 -4.63
N HIS A 284 0.09 -2.75 -4.81
CA HIS A 284 0.08 -1.44 -5.45
C HIS A 284 -0.38 -1.52 -6.91
N THR A 285 0.03 -2.56 -7.63
CA THR A 285 -0.38 -2.77 -9.03
C THR A 285 -1.86 -3.13 -9.10
N MET A 286 -2.35 -4.02 -8.23
CA MET A 286 -3.78 -4.40 -8.16
C MET A 286 -4.66 -3.20 -7.86
N MET A 287 -4.31 -2.40 -6.85
CA MET A 287 -5.06 -1.19 -6.50
C MET A 287 -4.97 -0.13 -7.60
N GLY A 288 -3.80 0.04 -8.22
CA GLY A 288 -3.62 0.96 -9.33
C GLY A 288 -4.53 0.66 -10.50
N ALA A 289 -4.67 -0.61 -10.88
CA ALA A 289 -5.59 -1.04 -11.94
C ALA A 289 -7.06 -0.74 -11.58
N ALA A 290 -7.50 -1.11 -10.37
CA ALA A 290 -8.88 -0.86 -9.92
C ALA A 290 -9.23 0.64 -9.90
N TYR A 291 -8.30 1.50 -9.48
CA TYR A 291 -8.52 2.95 -9.47
C TYR A 291 -8.49 3.55 -10.88
N GLN A 292 -7.67 3.03 -11.79
CA GLN A 292 -7.72 3.45 -13.19
C GLN A 292 -9.09 3.14 -13.81
N GLU A 293 -9.65 1.97 -13.52
CA GLU A 293 -11.00 1.61 -13.95
C GLU A 293 -12.06 2.53 -13.31
N ALA A 294 -12.00 2.77 -12.00
CA ALA A 294 -12.92 3.68 -11.32
C ALA A 294 -12.90 5.11 -11.91
N VAL A 295 -11.72 5.61 -12.29
CA VAL A 295 -11.57 6.89 -13.00
C VAL A 295 -12.27 6.84 -14.35
N GLN A 296 -12.05 5.79 -15.15
CA GLN A 296 -12.69 5.63 -16.47
C GLN A 296 -14.21 5.57 -16.36
N GLN A 297 -14.74 4.80 -15.41
CA GLN A 297 -16.18 4.67 -15.19
C GLN A 297 -16.81 5.99 -14.71
N THR A 298 -16.09 6.74 -13.86
CA THR A 298 -16.53 8.06 -13.40
C THR A 298 -16.64 9.05 -14.55
N VAL A 299 -15.60 9.12 -15.40
CA VAL A 299 -15.60 9.96 -16.61
C VAL A 299 -16.77 9.59 -17.53
N ALA A 300 -16.96 8.29 -17.80
CA ALA A 300 -18.02 7.81 -18.68
C ALA A 300 -19.43 8.11 -18.14
N ALA A 301 -19.64 8.00 -16.82
CA ALA A 301 -20.91 8.33 -16.19
C ALA A 301 -21.19 9.84 -16.25
N ASN A 302 -20.19 10.68 -15.93
CA ASN A 302 -20.33 12.13 -15.93
C ASN A 302 -20.54 12.72 -17.34
N GLU A 303 -19.97 12.10 -18.38
CA GLU A 303 -20.22 12.51 -19.78
C GLU A 303 -21.66 12.29 -20.23
N LYS A 304 -22.36 11.33 -19.61
CA LYS A 304 -23.80 11.11 -19.79
C LYS A 304 -24.65 12.01 -18.86
N GLY A 305 -24.02 12.90 -18.09
CA GLY A 305 -24.67 13.77 -17.11
C GLY A 305 -25.05 13.09 -15.79
N GLY A 306 -24.59 11.86 -15.56
CA GLY A 306 -24.88 11.08 -14.36
C GLY A 306 -23.73 11.03 -13.35
N THR A 307 -24.00 10.55 -12.14
CA THR A 307 -23.00 10.32 -11.09
C THR A 307 -22.50 8.86 -11.12
N ALA A 308 -21.20 8.61 -10.90
CA ALA A 308 -20.72 7.24 -10.68
C ALA A 308 -20.76 6.88 -9.19
N VAL A 309 -21.34 5.74 -8.84
CA VAL A 309 -21.43 5.26 -7.46
C VAL A 309 -20.75 3.91 -7.35
N PHE A 310 -19.75 3.79 -6.48
CA PHE A 310 -19.03 2.52 -6.29
C PHE A 310 -19.34 1.91 -4.93
N ILE A 311 -19.74 0.64 -4.94
CA ILE A 311 -19.95 -0.18 -3.76
C ILE A 311 -18.62 -0.85 -3.40
N ASN A 312 -18.18 -0.63 -2.16
CA ASN A 312 -16.99 -1.22 -1.56
C ASN A 312 -15.71 -0.95 -2.36
N LEU A 313 -15.51 0.24 -2.93
CA LEU A 313 -14.22 0.57 -3.54
C LEU A 313 -13.11 0.54 -2.46
N PRO A 314 -12.01 -0.20 -2.66
CA PRO A 314 -11.00 -0.39 -1.63
C PRO A 314 -10.16 0.88 -1.43
N ASN A 315 -9.69 1.12 -0.22
CA ASN A 315 -8.72 2.19 0.07
C ASN A 315 -7.33 1.66 0.48
N GLU A 316 -7.27 0.41 0.93
CA GLU A 316 -6.05 -0.23 1.43
C GLU A 316 -6.06 -1.73 1.14
N LEU A 317 -4.89 -2.30 0.79
CA LEU A 317 -4.62 -3.74 0.81
C LEU A 317 -3.45 -4.06 1.73
N ARG A 318 -3.56 -5.13 2.51
CA ARG A 318 -2.48 -5.60 3.41
C ARG A 318 -2.53 -7.10 3.64
N ASP A 319 -1.44 -7.65 4.14
CA ASP A 319 -1.44 -9.03 4.64
C ASP A 319 -2.15 -9.14 5.99
N HIS A 320 -2.73 -10.31 6.27
CA HIS A 320 -3.30 -10.61 7.59
C HIS A 320 -2.23 -10.68 8.69
N THR A 321 -1.01 -11.02 8.30
CA THR A 321 0.19 -11.05 9.15
C THR A 321 1.11 -9.89 8.81
N GLN A 322 2.01 -9.54 9.74
CA GLN A 322 3.00 -8.48 9.54
C GLN A 322 4.40 -9.07 9.69
N THR A 323 5.34 -8.55 8.91
CA THR A 323 6.75 -8.91 8.94
C THR A 323 7.42 -8.37 10.20
N PHE A 324 7.13 -7.12 10.55
CA PHE A 324 7.70 -6.41 11.66
C PHE A 324 6.69 -6.29 12.81
N PRO A 325 7.12 -6.42 14.08
CA PRO A 325 6.22 -6.32 15.23
C PRO A 325 5.51 -4.97 15.36
N LEU A 326 6.23 -3.87 15.10
CA LEU A 326 5.69 -2.51 15.17
C LEU A 326 5.56 -1.90 13.78
N GLY A 327 4.42 -1.29 13.49
CA GLY A 327 4.14 -0.61 12.24
C GLY A 327 2.89 -1.13 11.55
N HIS A 328 2.46 -0.40 10.52
CA HIS A 328 1.42 -0.85 9.61
C HIS A 328 2.04 -1.15 8.25
N GLU A 329 1.91 -2.40 7.82
CA GLU A 329 2.38 -2.86 6.52
C GLU A 329 1.17 -3.02 5.62
N GLY A 330 1.22 -2.41 4.44
CA GLY A 330 0.09 -2.33 3.54
C GLY A 330 0.36 -1.33 2.43
N VAL A 331 -0.49 -1.37 1.42
CA VAL A 331 -0.58 -0.33 0.41
C VAL A 331 -1.87 0.43 0.65
N MET A 332 -1.72 1.67 1.09
CA MET A 332 -2.81 2.62 1.20
C MET A 332 -2.82 3.51 -0.05
N PHE A 333 -3.87 3.41 -0.85
CA PHE A 333 -4.06 4.25 -2.04
C PHE A 333 -4.74 5.57 -1.70
N TYR A 334 -5.59 5.52 -0.68
CA TYR A 334 -6.49 6.61 -0.37
C TYR A 334 -6.75 6.72 1.14
N VAL A 335 -6.98 7.95 1.60
CA VAL A 335 -7.13 8.37 3.00
C VAL A 335 -8.40 9.20 3.16
N ASP A 336 -9.08 9.05 4.29
CA ASP A 336 -10.41 9.58 4.58
C ASP A 336 -10.49 11.11 4.59
N TYR A 337 -9.37 11.78 4.80
CA TYR A 337 -9.27 13.23 4.86
C TYR A 337 -9.11 13.95 3.51
N LEU A 338 -9.00 13.24 2.38
CA LEU A 338 -8.79 13.85 1.04
C LEU A 338 -9.95 13.57 0.09
N PRO A 339 -11.04 14.35 -0.05
CA PRO A 339 -12.23 13.95 -0.82
C PRO A 339 -11.95 13.25 -2.18
N GLN A 340 -12.49 12.04 -2.39
CA GLN A 340 -12.21 11.23 -3.61
C GLN A 340 -12.53 11.93 -4.93
N PRO A 341 -13.66 12.65 -5.06
CA PRO A 341 -13.94 13.40 -6.28
C PRO A 341 -12.83 14.39 -6.63
N GLU A 342 -12.14 14.95 -5.63
CA GLU A 342 -11.03 15.91 -5.87
C GLU A 342 -9.80 15.20 -6.43
N ILE A 343 -9.43 14.02 -5.91
CA ILE A 343 -8.28 13.26 -6.41
C ILE A 343 -8.49 12.83 -7.86
N ILE A 344 -9.65 12.24 -8.15
CA ILE A 344 -9.99 11.86 -9.53
C ILE A 344 -10.06 13.11 -10.40
N GLY A 345 -10.67 14.18 -9.91
CA GLY A 345 -10.79 15.44 -10.64
C GLY A 345 -9.45 16.08 -11.01
N VAL A 346 -8.45 15.99 -10.14
CA VAL A 346 -7.06 16.41 -10.45
C VAL A 346 -6.47 15.54 -11.57
N GLN A 347 -6.68 14.22 -11.53
CA GLN A 347 -6.16 13.30 -12.54
C GLN A 347 -6.76 13.56 -13.93
N VAL A 348 -8.05 13.95 -14.01
CA VAL A 348 -8.73 14.25 -15.28
C VAL A 348 -8.79 15.75 -15.61
N ALA A 349 -8.16 16.59 -14.80
CA ALA A 349 -8.13 18.06 -14.93
C ALA A 349 -9.53 18.73 -15.02
N ARG A 350 -10.55 18.15 -14.38
CA ARG A 350 -11.91 18.71 -14.29
C ARG A 350 -12.64 18.16 -13.05
N PRO A 351 -13.59 18.88 -12.44
CA PRO A 351 -14.44 18.32 -11.39
C PRO A 351 -15.17 17.07 -11.88
N VAL A 352 -15.40 16.12 -10.98
CA VAL A 352 -16.15 14.89 -11.25
C VAL A 352 -17.21 14.66 -10.18
N ASP A 353 -18.30 14.00 -10.56
CA ASP A 353 -19.37 13.58 -9.66
C ASP A 353 -19.27 12.08 -9.41
N MET A 354 -18.82 11.72 -8.20
CA MET A 354 -18.76 10.34 -7.75
C MET A 354 -19.19 10.20 -6.28
N ALA A 355 -19.65 9.00 -5.91
CA ALA A 355 -19.92 8.65 -4.52
C ALA A 355 -19.45 7.23 -4.20
N LEU A 356 -19.14 6.98 -2.93
CA LEU A 356 -18.82 5.66 -2.42
C LEU A 356 -19.80 5.19 -1.38
N LEU A 357 -20.13 3.91 -1.48
CA LEU A 357 -20.94 3.17 -0.52
C LEU A 357 -20.14 2.06 0.12
N ARG A 358 -20.28 1.91 1.44
CA ARG A 358 -19.69 0.83 2.22
C ARG A 358 -20.76 -0.14 2.73
N PHE A 359 -20.58 -1.41 2.41
CA PHE A 359 -21.38 -2.53 2.92
C PHE A 359 -20.44 -3.61 3.46
N ASP A 360 -20.34 -3.72 4.78
CA ASP A 360 -19.44 -4.69 5.42
C ASP A 360 -19.94 -6.14 5.29
N ASP A 361 -21.25 -6.36 5.21
CA ASP A 361 -21.87 -7.70 5.25
C ASP A 361 -21.70 -8.51 3.96
N ILE A 362 -21.43 -7.85 2.82
CA ILE A 362 -21.23 -8.50 1.51
C ILE A 362 -19.76 -8.65 1.13
N ARG A 363 -18.84 -8.36 2.06
CA ARG A 363 -17.40 -8.39 1.81
C ARG A 363 -16.90 -9.83 1.73
N PRO A 364 -16.29 -10.26 0.62
CA PRO A 364 -15.70 -11.60 0.55
C PRO A 364 -14.50 -11.71 1.48
N VAL A 365 -14.31 -12.92 2.02
CA VAL A 365 -13.08 -13.29 2.73
C VAL A 365 -11.98 -13.51 1.71
N MET A 366 -10.91 -12.73 1.80
CA MET A 366 -9.78 -12.77 0.87
C MET A 366 -8.51 -13.27 1.56
N PRO A 367 -7.53 -13.83 0.81
CA PRO A 367 -6.23 -14.21 1.37
C PRO A 367 -5.39 -13.01 1.82
N TYR A 368 -5.83 -11.81 1.49
CA TYR A 368 -5.32 -10.53 1.98
C TYR A 368 -6.42 -9.78 2.74
N ALA A 369 -6.05 -8.90 3.65
CA ALA A 369 -6.96 -7.94 4.26
C ALA A 369 -7.09 -6.69 3.40
N TYR A 370 -8.24 -6.05 3.44
CA TYR A 370 -8.49 -4.82 2.71
C TYR A 370 -9.37 -3.86 3.51
N GLY A 371 -9.20 -2.57 3.27
CA GLY A 371 -10.08 -1.51 3.76
C GLY A 371 -11.06 -1.10 2.66
N VAL A 372 -12.24 -0.64 3.06
CA VAL A 372 -13.23 0.00 2.17
C VAL A 372 -13.65 1.34 2.76
N MET A 373 -13.87 2.32 1.89
CA MET A 373 -14.35 3.66 2.25
C MET A 373 -15.73 3.93 1.64
N GLY A 374 -16.40 4.95 2.20
CA GLY A 374 -17.71 5.41 1.75
C GLY A 374 -18.59 5.80 2.92
N ALA A 375 -19.64 6.56 2.62
CA ALA A 375 -20.76 6.63 3.54
C ALA A 375 -21.29 5.19 3.71
N GLY A 376 -21.79 4.83 4.90
CA GLY A 376 -22.40 3.50 5.11
C GLY A 376 -23.55 3.20 4.15
N ASN A 377 -24.36 2.19 4.45
CA ASN A 377 -25.46 1.67 3.60
C ASN A 377 -26.65 2.62 3.32
N ASN A 378 -26.45 3.94 3.21
CA ASN A 378 -27.48 4.94 3.08
C ASN A 378 -27.82 5.24 1.61
N TRP A 379 -28.52 4.32 0.97
CA TRP A 379 -29.03 4.48 -0.40
C TRP A 379 -29.94 5.70 -0.57
N LEU A 380 -30.76 6.04 0.43
CA LEU A 380 -31.65 7.20 0.35
C LEU A 380 -30.86 8.50 0.14
N ASN A 381 -29.71 8.65 0.81
CA ASN A 381 -28.85 9.81 0.63
C ASN A 381 -28.19 9.84 -0.76
N ILE A 382 -27.79 8.67 -1.30
CA ILE A 382 -27.27 8.58 -2.67
C ILE A 382 -28.36 8.96 -3.68
N ALA A 383 -29.52 8.33 -3.63
CA ALA A 383 -30.64 8.61 -4.53
C ALA A 383 -31.08 10.09 -4.47
N ALA A 384 -31.04 10.72 -3.29
CA ALA A 384 -31.45 12.12 -3.14
C ALA A 384 -30.40 13.16 -3.60
N LYS A 385 -29.11 12.81 -3.65
CA LYS A 385 -28.01 13.76 -3.92
C LYS A 385 -27.30 13.55 -5.24
N THR A 386 -27.64 12.50 -5.97
CA THR A 386 -26.96 12.14 -7.21
C THR A 386 -27.94 12.20 -8.38
N ASN A 387 -27.43 12.47 -9.58
CA ASN A 387 -28.23 12.56 -10.78
C ASN A 387 -28.06 11.26 -11.59
N SER A 388 -29.16 10.56 -11.90
CA SER A 388 -29.19 9.28 -12.64
C SER A 388 -27.97 8.37 -12.37
N PRO A 389 -27.69 7.99 -11.11
CA PRO A 389 -26.42 7.40 -10.74
C PRO A 389 -26.22 6.02 -11.39
N GLN A 390 -25.06 5.84 -12.02
CA GLN A 390 -24.58 4.55 -12.52
C GLN A 390 -23.84 3.84 -11.39
N ILE A 391 -24.23 2.59 -11.12
CA ILE A 391 -23.80 1.84 -9.95
C ILE A 391 -22.82 0.76 -10.37
N PHE A 392 -21.69 0.74 -9.67
CA PHE A 392 -20.64 -0.24 -9.85
C PHE A 392 -20.37 -0.96 -8.53
N ALA A 393 -20.10 -2.27 -8.59
CA ALA A 393 -19.66 -3.04 -7.44
C ALA A 393 -18.22 -3.50 -7.62
N THR A 394 -17.50 -3.57 -6.50
CA THR A 394 -16.13 -4.06 -6.48
C THR A 394 -16.12 -5.57 -6.29
N ARG A 395 -15.52 -6.31 -7.24
CA ARG A 395 -15.24 -7.74 -7.11
C ARG A 395 -13.78 -7.95 -6.75
N TYR A 396 -13.55 -8.68 -5.66
CA TYR A 396 -12.22 -8.97 -5.17
C TYR A 396 -11.78 -10.36 -5.60
N LEU A 397 -10.66 -10.45 -6.31
CA LEU A 397 -10.04 -11.69 -6.76
C LEU A 397 -8.63 -11.80 -6.17
N THR A 398 -8.02 -12.98 -6.26
CA THR A 398 -6.74 -13.26 -5.60
C THR A 398 -5.56 -12.42 -6.14
N ASP A 399 -5.65 -12.03 -7.40
CA ASP A 399 -4.59 -11.42 -8.21
C ASP A 399 -5.01 -10.11 -8.88
N HIS A 400 -6.30 -9.76 -8.86
CA HIS A 400 -6.83 -8.50 -9.37
C HIS A 400 -8.13 -8.09 -8.66
N ILE A 401 -8.63 -6.89 -8.98
CA ILE A 401 -9.87 -6.33 -8.45
C ILE A 401 -10.63 -5.72 -9.63
N ASP A 402 -11.87 -6.13 -9.84
CA ASP A 402 -12.71 -5.66 -10.94
C ASP A 402 -13.76 -4.67 -10.45
N ILE A 403 -14.08 -3.67 -11.27
CA ILE A 403 -15.18 -2.75 -11.06
C ILE A 403 -16.31 -3.04 -12.05
N VAL A 404 -17.31 -3.80 -11.60
CA VAL A 404 -18.39 -4.27 -12.48
C VAL A 404 -19.62 -3.37 -12.41
N PRO A 405 -20.27 -3.05 -13.55
CA PRO A 405 -21.55 -2.37 -13.55
C PRO A 405 -22.64 -3.29 -12.98
N VAL A 406 -23.41 -2.79 -12.02
CA VAL A 406 -24.50 -3.52 -11.37
C VAL A 406 -25.86 -2.86 -11.56
N GLY A 407 -25.90 -1.66 -12.15
CA GLY A 407 -27.14 -1.04 -12.55
C GLY A 407 -27.11 0.47 -12.64
N GLN A 408 -28.30 1.06 -12.68
CA GLN A 408 -28.50 2.51 -12.74
C GLN A 408 -29.84 2.89 -12.10
N ILE A 409 -29.86 4.00 -11.35
CA ILE A 409 -31.11 4.64 -10.90
C ILE A 409 -31.52 5.69 -11.91
N ASP A 410 -32.81 5.78 -12.21
CA ASP A 410 -33.38 6.67 -13.23
C ASP A 410 -32.73 6.51 -14.62
N PRO A 411 -32.59 5.27 -15.16
CA PRO A 411 -32.23 5.09 -16.56
C PRO A 411 -33.35 5.62 -17.47
N PRO A 412 -33.06 5.88 -18.76
CA PRO A 412 -34.09 6.24 -19.72
C PRO A 412 -35.25 5.23 -19.74
N LEU A 413 -36.50 5.72 -19.68
CA LEU A 413 -37.68 4.86 -19.73
C LEU A 413 -37.76 4.11 -21.06
N PRO A 414 -38.03 2.78 -21.05
CA PRO A 414 -38.36 2.05 -22.26
C PRO A 414 -39.62 2.61 -22.92
N ASN A 415 -39.65 2.67 -24.26
CA ASN A 415 -40.82 3.09 -25.03
C ASN A 415 -41.84 1.96 -25.27
N THR A 416 -41.80 0.91 -24.45
CA THR A 416 -42.60 -0.31 -24.57
C THR A 416 -43.55 -0.44 -23.39
N ALA A 417 -44.64 -1.20 -23.57
CA ALA A 417 -45.48 -1.60 -22.45
C ALA A 417 -44.67 -2.50 -21.49
N PRO A 418 -44.98 -2.49 -20.18
CA PRO A 418 -44.31 -3.37 -19.24
C PRO A 418 -44.40 -4.84 -19.66
N LEU A 419 -43.29 -5.57 -19.56
CA LEU A 419 -43.25 -7.01 -19.83
C LEU A 419 -44.13 -7.80 -18.84
N ALA A 420 -44.15 -7.38 -17.58
CA ALA A 420 -45.01 -7.96 -16.56
C ALA A 420 -45.29 -6.97 -15.43
N ARG A 421 -46.43 -7.18 -14.76
CA ARG A 421 -46.79 -6.52 -13.52
C ARG A 421 -46.88 -7.56 -12.40
N PHE A 422 -46.19 -7.31 -11.29
CA PHE A 422 -46.15 -8.16 -10.11
C PHE A 422 -47.02 -7.56 -9.02
N VAL A 423 -48.01 -8.30 -8.54
CA VAL A 423 -48.99 -7.84 -7.55
C VAL A 423 -49.15 -8.81 -6.38
N ASP A 424 -49.38 -8.23 -5.20
CA ASP A 424 -49.93 -8.94 -4.04
C ASP A 424 -51.17 -8.17 -3.56
N ASP A 425 -52.36 -8.74 -3.83
CA ASP A 425 -53.64 -8.12 -3.49
C ASP A 425 -53.85 -7.94 -1.98
N SER A 426 -53.16 -8.75 -1.16
CA SER A 426 -53.31 -8.70 0.30
C SER A 426 -52.57 -7.51 0.90
N SER A 427 -51.41 -7.16 0.35
CA SER A 427 -50.56 -6.05 0.79
C SER A 427 -50.76 -4.77 -0.04
N GLY A 428 -51.30 -4.91 -1.25
CA GLY A 428 -51.39 -3.84 -2.25
C GLY A 428 -50.06 -3.51 -2.91
N ASP A 429 -49.11 -4.46 -2.92
CA ASP A 429 -47.82 -4.32 -3.59
C ASP A 429 -47.99 -4.39 -5.11
N ASP A 430 -47.29 -3.51 -5.82
CA ASP A 430 -47.38 -3.32 -7.26
C ASP A 430 -46.03 -2.86 -7.83
N VAL A 431 -45.40 -3.75 -8.59
CA VAL A 431 -44.09 -3.52 -9.22
C VAL A 431 -44.14 -3.95 -10.68
N ASN A 432 -43.70 -3.09 -11.58
CA ASN A 432 -43.59 -3.38 -13.00
C ASN A 432 -42.17 -3.86 -13.35
N LEU A 433 -42.08 -4.90 -14.17
CA LEU A 433 -40.91 -5.18 -15.00
C LEU A 433 -41.15 -4.52 -16.36
N LEU A 434 -40.47 -3.40 -16.61
CA LEU A 434 -40.62 -2.60 -17.82
C LEU A 434 -39.95 -3.26 -19.03
N ASP A 435 -38.74 -3.77 -18.84
CA ASP A 435 -37.94 -4.45 -19.87
C ASP A 435 -36.97 -5.44 -19.22
N GLY A 436 -36.47 -6.41 -19.99
CA GLY A 436 -35.53 -7.40 -19.50
C GLY A 436 -34.97 -8.29 -20.59
N TYR A 437 -33.67 -8.56 -20.52
CA TYR A 437 -32.98 -9.43 -21.47
C TYR A 437 -31.74 -10.07 -20.85
N VAL A 438 -31.24 -11.11 -21.51
CA VAL A 438 -30.07 -11.87 -21.10
C VAL A 438 -28.98 -11.76 -22.16
N ARG A 439 -27.73 -11.63 -21.72
CA ARG A 439 -26.53 -11.78 -22.56
C ARG A 439 -25.69 -12.92 -22.04
N MET A 440 -25.15 -13.70 -22.97
CA MET A 440 -24.26 -14.82 -22.68
C MET A 440 -22.87 -14.46 -23.18
N GLU A 441 -21.91 -14.26 -22.28
CA GLU A 441 -20.54 -13.89 -22.64
C GLU A 441 -19.56 -14.71 -21.79
N ASP A 442 -18.62 -15.42 -22.42
CA ASP A 442 -17.50 -16.11 -21.76
C ASP A 442 -17.89 -17.00 -20.55
N GLY A 443 -18.99 -17.75 -20.67
CA GLY A 443 -19.49 -18.60 -19.59
C GLY A 443 -20.15 -17.85 -18.42
N GLN A 444 -20.53 -16.59 -18.64
CA GLN A 444 -21.34 -15.78 -17.74
C GLN A 444 -22.73 -15.55 -18.36
N VAL A 445 -23.75 -15.63 -17.50
CA VAL A 445 -25.10 -15.13 -17.78
C VAL A 445 -25.21 -13.75 -17.16
N GLN A 446 -25.38 -12.73 -17.98
CA GLN A 446 -25.73 -11.38 -17.54
C GLN A 446 -27.20 -11.10 -17.82
N VAL A 447 -27.96 -10.81 -16.76
CA VAL A 447 -29.38 -10.48 -16.80
C VAL A 447 -29.54 -8.99 -16.54
N ASN A 448 -30.15 -8.29 -17.49
CA ASN A 448 -30.45 -6.86 -17.40
C ASN A 448 -31.96 -6.72 -17.19
N LEU A 449 -32.38 -6.00 -16.15
CA LEU A 449 -33.78 -5.85 -15.78
C LEU A 449 -34.09 -4.38 -15.55
N ILE A 450 -35.12 -3.84 -16.18
CA ILE A 450 -35.61 -2.48 -15.91
C ILE A 450 -36.91 -2.59 -15.13
N TRP A 451 -36.88 -2.17 -13.88
CA TRP A 451 -38.01 -2.22 -12.96
C TRP A 451 -38.60 -0.83 -12.73
N GLN A 452 -39.85 -0.79 -12.28
CA GLN A 452 -40.49 0.41 -11.73
C GLN A 452 -41.38 0.02 -10.55
N LYS A 453 -41.09 0.55 -9.37
CA LYS A 453 -41.97 0.37 -8.20
C LYS A 453 -43.13 1.35 -8.30
N ASN A 454 -44.36 0.85 -8.36
CA ASN A 454 -45.55 1.71 -8.25
C ASN A 454 -45.93 1.89 -6.78
N ARG A 455 -45.96 0.78 -6.03
CA ARG A 455 -46.26 0.75 -4.61
C ARG A 455 -45.62 -0.49 -3.98
N LEU A 456 -45.00 -0.33 -2.82
CA LEU A 456 -44.52 -1.48 -2.05
C LEU A 456 -44.66 -1.21 -0.55
N SER A 457 -45.40 -2.06 0.12
CA SER A 457 -45.66 -2.05 1.55
C SER A 457 -44.78 -3.04 2.31
N SER A 458 -44.44 -4.19 1.70
CA SER A 458 -43.57 -5.18 2.32
C SER A 458 -42.08 -4.82 2.12
N PRO A 459 -41.28 -4.70 3.19
CA PRO A 459 -39.85 -4.42 3.08
C PRO A 459 -39.02 -5.62 2.60
N ASP A 460 -39.61 -6.81 2.60
CA ASP A 460 -38.92 -8.09 2.37
C ASP A 460 -39.15 -8.66 0.96
N VAL A 461 -39.65 -7.86 0.02
CA VAL A 461 -39.80 -8.33 -1.37
C VAL A 461 -38.43 -8.39 -2.05
N ASN A 462 -38.11 -9.58 -2.54
CA ASN A 462 -36.85 -9.93 -3.18
C ASN A 462 -37.08 -10.29 -4.65
N ILE A 463 -36.07 -10.07 -5.48
CA ILE A 463 -36.04 -10.51 -6.88
C ILE A 463 -35.40 -11.89 -6.90
N PHE A 464 -36.01 -12.84 -7.59
CA PHE A 464 -35.37 -14.11 -7.95
C PHE A 464 -35.02 -14.11 -9.44
N VAL A 465 -33.88 -14.70 -9.76
CA VAL A 465 -33.45 -14.97 -11.14
C VAL A 465 -32.98 -16.42 -11.19
N HIS A 466 -33.68 -17.25 -11.94
CA HIS A 466 -33.41 -18.68 -12.07
C HIS A 466 -32.92 -18.99 -13.48
N VAL A 467 -31.76 -19.63 -13.58
CA VAL A 467 -31.21 -20.15 -14.83
C VAL A 467 -31.46 -21.64 -14.87
N ILE A 468 -32.24 -22.07 -15.86
CA ILE A 468 -32.72 -23.44 -16.03
C ILE A 468 -32.11 -24.02 -17.31
N ASN A 469 -31.62 -25.25 -17.26
CA ASN A 469 -31.10 -25.93 -18.45
C ASN A 469 -32.22 -26.51 -19.33
N ALA A 470 -31.86 -27.04 -20.50
CA ALA A 470 -32.80 -27.69 -21.41
C ALA A 470 -33.56 -28.89 -20.81
N GLN A 471 -33.07 -29.48 -19.72
CA GLN A 471 -33.71 -30.59 -18.99
C GLN A 471 -34.72 -30.09 -17.93
N GLY A 472 -34.86 -28.78 -17.74
CA GLY A 472 -35.73 -28.19 -16.72
C GLY A 472 -35.10 -28.13 -15.33
N GLU A 473 -33.79 -28.36 -15.21
CA GLU A 473 -33.08 -28.31 -13.94
C GLU A 473 -32.54 -26.91 -13.66
N LEU A 474 -32.68 -26.44 -12.42
CA LEU A 474 -32.08 -25.19 -11.95
C LEU A 474 -30.56 -25.35 -11.84
N ILE A 475 -29.80 -24.67 -12.70
CA ILE A 475 -28.34 -24.76 -12.75
C ILE A 475 -27.62 -23.56 -12.11
N ALA A 476 -28.28 -22.41 -12.04
CA ALA A 476 -27.80 -21.22 -11.34
C ALA A 476 -28.98 -20.36 -10.88
N GLN A 477 -28.77 -19.56 -9.82
CA GLN A 477 -29.76 -18.61 -9.34
C GLN A 477 -29.12 -17.37 -8.72
N MET A 478 -29.81 -16.24 -8.80
CA MET A 478 -29.42 -15.00 -8.14
C MET A 478 -30.62 -14.31 -7.51
N ASP A 479 -30.84 -14.66 -6.25
CA ASP A 479 -31.94 -14.13 -5.45
C ASP A 479 -31.45 -13.01 -4.53
N GLY A 480 -32.34 -12.06 -4.24
CA GLY A 480 -32.12 -10.97 -3.30
C GLY A 480 -32.44 -9.60 -3.86
N PHE A 481 -32.08 -8.56 -3.10
CA PHE A 481 -32.20 -7.16 -3.52
C PHE A 481 -31.34 -6.83 -4.75
N ALA A 482 -31.61 -5.71 -5.40
CA ALA A 482 -30.82 -5.21 -6.52
C ALA A 482 -29.42 -4.75 -6.08
N PHE A 483 -28.55 -4.50 -7.06
CA PHE A 483 -27.18 -3.98 -6.87
C PHE A 483 -26.36 -4.85 -5.91
N GLU A 484 -26.16 -6.12 -6.27
CA GLU A 484 -25.43 -7.09 -5.44
C GLU A 484 -26.04 -7.23 -4.02
N ARG A 485 -27.38 -7.31 -3.96
CA ARG A 485 -28.17 -7.49 -2.72
C ARG A 485 -28.11 -6.32 -1.74
N THR A 486 -27.70 -5.14 -2.20
CA THR A 486 -27.52 -3.98 -1.30
C THR A 486 -28.69 -3.01 -1.33
N TYR A 487 -29.54 -3.00 -2.36
CA TYR A 487 -30.58 -1.98 -2.53
C TYR A 487 -32.01 -2.56 -2.59
N PRO A 488 -32.74 -2.57 -1.45
CA PRO A 488 -34.10 -3.11 -1.38
C PRO A 488 -35.10 -2.32 -2.23
N ILE A 489 -36.05 -3.02 -2.87
CA ILE A 489 -37.13 -2.39 -3.67
C ILE A 489 -37.92 -1.37 -2.83
N ALA A 490 -38.13 -1.65 -1.54
CA ALA A 490 -38.83 -0.75 -0.63
C ALA A 490 -38.22 0.67 -0.60
N GLN A 491 -36.90 0.79 -0.79
CA GLN A 491 -36.18 2.07 -0.76
C GLN A 491 -36.14 2.78 -2.12
N TRP A 492 -36.69 2.20 -3.17
CA TRP A 492 -36.75 2.82 -4.49
C TRP A 492 -37.72 4.00 -4.50
N THR A 493 -37.48 4.98 -5.37
CA THR A 493 -38.44 6.06 -5.59
C THR A 493 -39.63 5.52 -6.38
N GLU A 494 -40.85 5.81 -5.93
CA GLU A 494 -42.07 5.39 -6.64
C GLU A 494 -42.14 6.04 -8.03
N GLY A 495 -42.57 5.26 -9.03
CA GLY A 495 -42.70 5.68 -10.42
C GLY A 495 -41.38 5.85 -11.19
N SER A 496 -40.24 5.78 -10.51
CA SER A 496 -38.91 5.92 -11.12
C SER A 496 -38.41 4.58 -11.67
N PRO A 497 -37.77 4.54 -12.85
CA PRO A 497 -37.18 3.32 -13.37
C PRO A 497 -35.87 2.98 -12.65
N PHE A 498 -35.55 1.68 -12.57
CA PHE A 498 -34.32 1.16 -11.99
C PHE A 498 -33.78 0.05 -12.89
N LEU A 499 -32.56 0.21 -13.41
CA LEU A 499 -31.84 -0.84 -14.14
C LEU A 499 -31.06 -1.67 -13.14
N ASP A 500 -31.38 -2.96 -13.00
CA ASP A 500 -30.66 -3.94 -12.19
C ASP A 500 -29.90 -4.90 -13.13
N ILE A 501 -28.57 -4.99 -12.95
CA ILE A 501 -27.69 -5.85 -13.75
C ILE A 501 -27.14 -6.94 -12.84
N ARG A 502 -27.41 -8.18 -13.21
CA ARG A 502 -27.04 -9.38 -12.44
C ARG A 502 -26.17 -10.28 -13.30
N SER A 503 -24.98 -10.65 -12.81
CA SER A 503 -24.06 -11.52 -13.56
C SER A 503 -23.63 -12.72 -12.74
N MET A 504 -23.75 -13.93 -13.29
CA MET A 504 -23.34 -15.17 -12.64
C MET A 504 -22.66 -16.15 -13.61
N PRO A 505 -21.72 -16.98 -13.15
CA PRO A 505 -21.17 -18.05 -13.96
C PRO A 505 -22.26 -19.09 -14.27
N ALA A 506 -22.36 -19.49 -15.54
CA ALA A 506 -23.26 -20.56 -15.97
C ALA A 506 -22.58 -21.43 -17.05
N PRO A 507 -22.50 -22.75 -16.85
CA PRO A 507 -21.64 -23.62 -17.67
C PRO A 507 -22.25 -24.06 -19.02
N VAL A 508 -23.39 -23.51 -19.45
CA VAL A 508 -24.22 -24.15 -20.49
C VAL A 508 -24.65 -23.16 -21.58
N GLU A 509 -24.48 -23.57 -22.84
CA GLU A 509 -25.19 -23.04 -24.01
C GLU A 509 -26.56 -23.74 -24.07
N ASP A 510 -27.66 -23.00 -24.28
CA ASP A 510 -29.07 -23.44 -24.16
C ASP A 510 -29.65 -23.43 -22.73
N VAL A 511 -29.81 -22.23 -22.19
CA VAL A 511 -30.49 -21.98 -20.91
C VAL A 511 -31.80 -21.20 -21.10
N GLN A 512 -32.72 -21.34 -20.16
CA GLN A 512 -33.87 -20.46 -19.98
C GLN A 512 -33.66 -19.65 -18.70
N VAL A 513 -33.98 -18.36 -18.75
CA VAL A 513 -33.85 -17.48 -17.59
C VAL A 513 -35.22 -16.99 -17.19
N HIS A 514 -35.60 -17.27 -15.95
CA HIS A 514 -36.86 -16.86 -15.36
C HIS A 514 -36.62 -15.83 -14.26
N VAL A 515 -37.43 -14.77 -14.24
CA VAL A 515 -37.37 -13.72 -13.23
C VAL A 515 -38.72 -13.52 -12.56
N GLY A 516 -38.72 -13.20 -11.27
CA GLY A 516 -39.91 -12.73 -10.59
C GLY A 516 -39.63 -12.15 -9.22
N LEU A 517 -40.71 -11.86 -8.49
CA LEU A 517 -40.65 -11.32 -7.13
C LEU A 517 -41.23 -12.30 -6.12
N TYR A 518 -40.65 -12.33 -4.93
CA TYR A 518 -41.17 -13.11 -3.81
C TYR A 518 -41.01 -12.38 -2.49
N ASN A 519 -41.90 -12.67 -1.54
CA ASN A 519 -41.78 -12.20 -0.17
C ASN A 519 -40.76 -13.07 0.58
N GLY A 520 -39.69 -12.45 1.08
CA GLY A 520 -38.57 -13.13 1.75
C GLY A 520 -38.93 -13.75 3.10
N VAL A 521 -40.02 -13.32 3.74
CA VAL A 521 -40.50 -13.87 5.01
C VAL A 521 -41.39 -15.08 4.78
N THR A 522 -42.33 -15.00 3.83
CA THR A 522 -43.31 -16.08 3.58
C THR A 522 -42.84 -17.09 2.53
N GLY A 523 -41.87 -16.73 1.69
CA GLY A 523 -41.44 -17.50 0.53
C GLY A 523 -42.43 -17.50 -0.64
N GLN A 524 -43.54 -16.77 -0.53
CA GLN A 524 -44.57 -16.73 -1.57
C GLN A 524 -44.15 -15.79 -2.70
N ARG A 525 -44.34 -16.23 -3.95
CA ARG A 525 -44.14 -15.39 -5.14
C ARG A 525 -45.31 -14.42 -5.30
N LEU A 526 -45.00 -13.17 -5.68
CA LEU A 526 -46.02 -12.20 -6.08
C LEU A 526 -46.66 -12.68 -7.39
N THR A 527 -47.95 -12.41 -7.59
CA THR A 527 -48.66 -12.81 -8.81
C THR A 527 -48.12 -12.00 -9.99
N ALA A 528 -47.61 -12.67 -11.02
CA ALA A 528 -47.10 -12.01 -12.21
C ALA A 528 -48.12 -12.08 -13.35
N VAL A 529 -48.50 -10.94 -13.92
CA VAL A 529 -49.46 -10.85 -15.03
C VAL A 529 -48.89 -10.10 -16.23
N ASP A 530 -49.29 -10.52 -17.42
CA ASP A 530 -48.98 -9.83 -18.67
C ASP A 530 -49.92 -8.63 -18.93
N ALA A 531 -49.73 -7.94 -20.07
CA ALA A 531 -50.57 -6.82 -20.48
C ALA A 531 -52.06 -7.19 -20.67
N ASN A 532 -52.39 -8.46 -20.88
CA ASN A 532 -53.75 -8.98 -21.03
C ASN A 532 -54.34 -9.53 -19.71
N GLN A 533 -53.65 -9.32 -18.57
CA GLN A 533 -54.01 -9.87 -17.25
C GLN A 533 -53.93 -11.41 -17.19
N THR A 534 -53.19 -12.04 -18.09
CA THR A 534 -52.91 -13.48 -18.01
C THR A 534 -51.79 -13.72 -17.02
N ILE A 535 -52.00 -14.65 -16.08
CA ILE A 535 -51.00 -15.02 -15.09
C ILE A 535 -49.88 -15.83 -15.75
N PHE A 536 -48.63 -15.45 -15.52
CA PHE A 536 -47.46 -16.22 -15.94
C PHE A 536 -47.36 -17.53 -15.15
N VAL A 537 -46.95 -18.61 -15.83
CA VAL A 537 -46.66 -19.89 -15.17
C VAL A 537 -45.62 -19.67 -14.07
N ASP A 538 -45.87 -20.26 -12.90
CA ASP A 538 -45.06 -20.11 -11.69
C ASP A 538 -44.82 -18.66 -11.21
N ASN A 539 -45.66 -17.72 -11.66
CA ASN A 539 -45.48 -16.28 -11.44
C ASN A 539 -44.08 -15.78 -11.86
N ALA A 540 -43.55 -16.34 -12.95
CA ALA A 540 -42.21 -16.04 -13.42
C ALA A 540 -42.20 -15.67 -14.91
N VAL A 541 -41.46 -14.62 -15.24
CA VAL A 541 -41.32 -14.10 -16.61
C VAL A 541 -40.09 -14.73 -17.25
N SER A 542 -40.24 -15.29 -18.45
CA SER A 542 -39.11 -15.82 -19.23
C SER A 542 -38.48 -14.71 -20.04
N LEU A 543 -37.16 -14.53 -19.92
CA LEU A 543 -36.45 -13.45 -20.60
C LEU A 543 -35.85 -13.89 -21.94
N PRO A 544 -35.85 -13.02 -22.96
CA PRO A 544 -35.16 -13.28 -24.21
C PRO A 544 -33.64 -13.26 -24.01
N ILE A 545 -32.95 -14.21 -24.64
CA ILE A 545 -31.48 -14.21 -24.76
C ILE A 545 -31.12 -13.46 -26.03
N LEU A 546 -30.32 -12.40 -25.89
CA LEU A 546 -29.76 -11.63 -27.00
C LEU A 546 -28.40 -12.22 -27.42
N PRO A 547 -28.08 -12.17 -28.72
CA PRO A 547 -26.81 -12.68 -29.26
C PRO A 547 -25.60 -11.85 -28.85
#